data_AF-W9RR13-F1
#
_entry.id   AF-W9RR13-F1
#
_cell.length_a   1.000
_cell.length_b   1.000
_cell.length_c   1.000
_cell.angle_alpha   90.00
_cell.angle_beta   90.00
_cell.angle_gamma   90.00
#
_symmetry.space_group_name_H-M   'P 1'
#
loop_
_entity.id
_entity.type
_entity.pdbx_description
1 polymer ?
#
loop_
_entity_poly.entity_id
_entity_poly.type
_entity_poly.pdbx_seq_one_letter_code
_entity_poly.pdbx_strand_id
1 'polypeptide(L)'
;MDGAILVISEADGPMPQTKEHILLAKQVGVPNMVVFLNKQDQVDDEELLQLVELEVRDLLSSYEFPGDEVPMVSGSALLALEALMANPKIKRGENQWVDKIYDLMDEVDNYIPIPQRQTDLPFLLAIEDVFSITGRGTVATGRVERGTVKVGDTVDIVGLGETRSTTVTGVEMFQKILDEDVFISIFIQKTKSFWNQFQTHPLFFKMFMIKNIC
;
A
#
# COMPACT_ATOMS: atom_id res chain seq x y z
N MET A 1 -2.77 2.43 -3.61
CA MET A 1 -1.95 1.20 -3.54
C MET A 1 -1.46 0.92 -4.94
N ASP A 2 -0.18 0.58 -5.11
CA ASP A 2 0.42 0.38 -6.45
C ASP A 2 0.19 -1.05 -6.96
N GLY A 3 -0.05 -1.98 -6.03
CA GLY A 3 -0.57 -3.31 -6.30
C GLY A 3 -1.12 -3.92 -5.01
N ALA A 4 -1.74 -5.10 -5.12
CA ALA A 4 -2.26 -5.84 -3.99
C ALA A 4 -1.95 -7.34 -4.11
N ILE A 5 -1.79 -8.02 -2.97
CA ILE A 5 -1.73 -9.48 -2.91
C ILE A 5 -3.09 -9.99 -2.41
N LEU A 6 -3.80 -10.75 -3.24
CA LEU A 6 -5.07 -11.37 -2.90
C LEU A 6 -4.81 -12.77 -2.36
N VAL A 7 -5.07 -12.98 -1.06
CA VAL A 7 -4.87 -14.28 -0.41
C VAL A 7 -6.18 -15.04 -0.37
N ILE A 8 -6.20 -16.26 -0.92
CA ILE A 8 -7.36 -17.15 -0.96
C ILE A 8 -6.94 -18.50 -0.40
N SER A 9 -7.84 -19.18 0.32
CA SER A 9 -7.58 -20.53 0.84
C SER A 9 -7.93 -21.57 -0.21
N GLU A 10 -7.00 -22.44 -0.58
CA GLU A 10 -7.26 -23.55 -1.52
C GLU A 10 -8.25 -24.57 -0.95
N ALA A 11 -8.30 -24.71 0.38
CA ALA A 11 -9.26 -25.59 1.03
C ALA A 11 -10.70 -25.04 1.02
N ASP A 12 -10.86 -23.71 0.99
CA ASP A 12 -12.17 -23.06 1.11
C ASP A 12 -12.67 -22.46 -0.21
N GLY A 13 -11.77 -22.18 -1.16
CA GLY A 13 -12.07 -21.52 -2.42
C GLY A 13 -12.45 -20.04 -2.28
N PRO A 14 -12.96 -19.41 -3.34
CA PRO A 14 -13.39 -18.01 -3.32
C PRO A 14 -14.66 -17.82 -2.50
N MET A 15 -14.56 -17.03 -1.43
CA MET A 15 -15.66 -16.73 -0.52
C MET A 15 -16.37 -15.40 -0.88
N PRO A 16 -17.57 -15.11 -0.34
CA PRO A 16 -18.24 -13.83 -0.58
C PRO A 16 -17.38 -12.60 -0.27
N GLN A 17 -16.54 -12.67 0.78
CA GLN A 17 -15.60 -11.60 1.14
C GLN A 17 -14.52 -11.39 0.06
N THR A 18 -14.09 -12.45 -0.62
CA THR A 18 -13.14 -12.35 -1.75
C THR A 18 -13.71 -11.46 -2.85
N LYS A 19 -15.01 -11.60 -3.14
CA LYS A 19 -15.72 -10.78 -4.14
C LYS A 19 -15.76 -9.32 -3.72
N GLU A 20 -16.08 -9.05 -2.45
CA GLU A 20 -16.11 -7.69 -1.91
C GLU A 20 -14.73 -7.01 -1.98
N HIS A 21 -13.66 -7.72 -1.62
CA HIS A 21 -12.31 -7.17 -1.68
C HIS A 21 -11.86 -6.85 -3.12
N ILE A 22 -12.15 -7.72 -4.08
CA ILE A 22 -11.85 -7.46 -5.50
C ILE A 22 -12.62 -6.22 -5.99
N LEU A 23 -13.90 -6.12 -5.65
CA LEU A 23 -14.73 -4.97 -6.00
C LEU A 23 -14.20 -3.67 -5.40
N LEU A 24 -13.84 -3.68 -4.11
CA LEU A 24 -13.28 -2.51 -3.44
C LEU A 24 -11.91 -2.12 -4.02
N ALA A 25 -11.05 -3.10 -4.32
CA ALA A 25 -9.76 -2.88 -4.97
C ALA A 25 -9.92 -2.15 -6.31
N LYS A 26 -10.92 -2.55 -7.11
CA LYS A 26 -11.26 -1.85 -8.36
C LYS A 26 -11.73 -0.42 -8.11
N GLN A 27 -12.60 -0.20 -7.12
CA GLN A 27 -13.13 1.13 -6.80
C GLN A 27 -12.08 2.11 -6.28
N VAL A 28 -11.09 1.63 -5.52
CA VAL A 28 -9.96 2.45 -5.05
C VAL A 28 -8.83 2.56 -6.07
N GLY A 29 -8.98 1.95 -7.25
CA GLY A 29 -8.05 2.07 -8.38
C GLY A 29 -6.76 1.27 -8.22
N VAL A 30 -6.79 0.09 -7.60
CA VAL A 30 -5.64 -0.83 -7.60
C VAL A 30 -5.41 -1.33 -9.04
N PRO A 31 -4.25 -1.05 -9.66
CA PRO A 31 -4.06 -1.33 -11.08
C PRO A 31 -3.72 -2.80 -11.35
N ASN A 32 -2.93 -3.44 -10.47
CA ASN A 32 -2.43 -4.79 -10.63
C ASN A 32 -2.56 -5.57 -9.32
N MET A 33 -2.77 -6.87 -9.42
CA MET A 33 -2.79 -7.77 -8.26
C MET A 33 -2.12 -9.09 -8.58
N VAL A 34 -1.58 -9.71 -7.53
CA VAL A 34 -1.02 -11.06 -7.55
C VAL A 34 -1.84 -11.91 -6.59
N VAL A 35 -2.12 -13.17 -6.93
CA VAL A 35 -2.89 -14.07 -6.08
C VAL A 35 -1.96 -15.04 -5.36
N PHE A 36 -2.18 -15.20 -4.06
CA PHE A 36 -1.56 -16.27 -3.28
C PHE A 36 -2.63 -17.25 -2.83
N LEU A 37 -2.54 -18.47 -3.37
CA LEU A 37 -3.40 -19.59 -3.03
C LEU A 37 -2.78 -20.32 -1.82
N ASN A 38 -3.32 -20.03 -0.64
CA ASN A 38 -2.80 -20.45 0.65
C ASN A 38 -3.44 -21.75 1.14
N LYS A 39 -2.79 -22.40 2.11
CA LYS A 39 -3.20 -23.68 2.71
C LYS A 39 -3.14 -24.86 1.74
N GLN A 40 -2.22 -24.83 0.77
CA GLN A 40 -1.96 -25.97 -0.12
C GLN A 40 -1.68 -27.26 0.64
N ASP A 41 -1.09 -27.17 1.82
CA ASP A 41 -0.80 -28.30 2.71
C ASP A 41 -2.04 -29.05 3.23
N GLN A 42 -3.24 -28.47 3.08
CA GLN A 42 -4.49 -29.04 3.55
C GLN A 42 -5.28 -29.73 2.42
N VAL A 43 -4.80 -29.65 1.18
CA VAL A 43 -5.47 -30.19 -0.01
C VAL A 43 -4.55 -31.18 -0.71
N ASP A 44 -4.91 -32.46 -0.67
CA ASP A 44 -4.13 -33.53 -1.28
C ASP A 44 -4.51 -33.81 -2.74
N ASP A 45 -5.62 -33.21 -3.22
CA ASP A 45 -6.18 -33.45 -4.56
C ASP A 45 -5.80 -32.32 -5.54
N GLU A 46 -4.96 -32.67 -6.51
CA GLU A 46 -4.48 -31.75 -7.55
C GLU A 46 -5.60 -31.24 -8.47
N GLU A 47 -6.67 -32.02 -8.69
CA GLU A 47 -7.82 -31.59 -9.49
C GLU A 47 -8.60 -30.49 -8.76
N LEU A 48 -8.70 -30.57 -7.42
CA LEU A 48 -9.36 -29.56 -6.61
C LEU A 48 -8.57 -28.24 -6.63
N LEU A 49 -7.24 -28.31 -6.55
CA LEU A 49 -6.36 -27.13 -6.64
C LEU A 49 -6.56 -26.39 -7.97
N GLN A 50 -6.55 -27.13 -9.08
CA GLN A 50 -6.77 -26.56 -10.42
C GLN A 50 -8.17 -25.96 -10.57
N LEU A 51 -9.19 -26.59 -9.97
CA LEU A 51 -10.55 -26.06 -9.98
C LEU A 51 -10.64 -24.72 -9.25
N VAL A 52 -10.04 -24.62 -8.06
CA VAL A 52 -10.02 -23.36 -7.28
C VAL A 52 -9.28 -22.27 -8.06
N GLU A 53 -8.16 -22.60 -8.70
CA GLU A 53 -7.44 -21.63 -9.54
C GLU A 53 -8.34 -21.09 -10.66
N LEU A 54 -9.06 -21.97 -11.37
CA LEU A 54 -10.01 -21.59 -12.42
C LEU A 54 -11.13 -20.68 -11.90
N GLU A 55 -11.74 -21.03 -10.76
CA GLU A 55 -12.79 -20.21 -10.16
C GLU A 55 -12.30 -18.81 -9.77
N VAL A 56 -11.06 -18.70 -9.31
CA VAL A 56 -10.43 -17.40 -8.99
C VAL A 56 -10.17 -16.59 -10.26
N ARG A 57 -9.68 -17.23 -11.34
CA ARG A 57 -9.49 -16.55 -12.64
C ARG A 57 -10.81 -16.01 -13.18
N ASP A 58 -11.86 -16.82 -13.17
CA ASP A 58 -13.19 -16.39 -13.59
C ASP A 58 -13.72 -15.24 -12.74
N LEU A 59 -13.50 -15.29 -11.42
CA LEU A 59 -13.90 -14.22 -10.52
C LEU A 59 -13.18 -12.91 -10.82
N LEU A 60 -11.86 -12.94 -11.05
CA LEU A 60 -11.08 -11.76 -11.43
C LEU A 60 -11.57 -11.18 -12.76
N SER A 61 -11.78 -12.02 -13.77
CA SER A 61 -12.32 -11.63 -15.07
C SER A 61 -13.70 -10.98 -14.95
N SER A 62 -14.57 -11.48 -14.05
CA SER A 62 -15.90 -10.91 -13.82
C SER A 62 -15.89 -9.48 -13.26
N TYR A 63 -14.80 -9.08 -12.60
CA TYR A 63 -14.60 -7.74 -12.04
C TYR A 63 -13.59 -6.90 -12.85
N GLU A 64 -13.40 -7.25 -14.13
CA GLU A 64 -12.55 -6.52 -15.07
C GLU A 64 -11.07 -6.45 -14.64
N PHE A 65 -10.58 -7.49 -13.96
CA PHE A 65 -9.15 -7.78 -13.84
C PHE A 65 -8.73 -8.80 -14.89
N PRO A 66 -7.47 -8.81 -15.35
CA PRO A 66 -7.01 -9.75 -16.36
C PRO A 66 -6.76 -11.14 -15.72
N GLY A 67 -7.84 -11.90 -15.47
CA GLY A 67 -7.79 -13.16 -14.71
C GLY A 67 -6.80 -14.19 -15.27
N ASP A 68 -6.62 -14.25 -16.60
CA ASP A 68 -5.68 -15.16 -17.25
C ASP A 68 -4.21 -14.72 -17.15
N GLU A 69 -3.96 -13.41 -16.99
CA GLU A 69 -2.60 -12.85 -16.93
C GLU A 69 -2.10 -12.66 -15.50
N VAL A 70 -3.00 -12.61 -14.52
CA VAL A 70 -2.66 -12.45 -13.11
C VAL A 70 -1.83 -13.64 -12.62
N PRO A 71 -0.62 -13.41 -12.08
CA PRO A 71 0.18 -14.47 -11.50
C PRO A 71 -0.51 -15.05 -10.26
N MET A 72 -0.49 -16.38 -10.17
CA MET A 72 -1.03 -17.14 -9.05
C MET A 72 0.05 -18.07 -8.51
N VAL A 73 0.29 -18.00 -7.21
CA VAL A 73 1.26 -18.87 -6.54
C VAL A 73 0.57 -19.65 -5.43
N SER A 74 0.60 -20.96 -5.53
CA SER A 74 0.11 -21.86 -4.47
C SER A 74 1.20 -22.17 -3.45
N GLY A 75 0.83 -22.19 -2.17
CA GLY A 75 1.74 -22.53 -1.09
C GLY A 75 1.08 -22.57 0.29
N SER A 76 1.93 -22.71 1.31
CA SER A 76 1.51 -22.70 2.72
C SER A 76 2.27 -21.63 3.49
N ALA A 77 1.59 -20.53 3.82
CA ALA A 77 2.18 -19.47 4.62
C ALA A 77 2.52 -19.94 6.05
N LEU A 78 1.74 -20.88 6.60
CA LEU A 78 1.97 -21.41 7.95
C LEU A 78 3.28 -22.22 7.99
N LEU A 79 3.43 -23.19 7.08
CA LEU A 79 4.63 -24.04 7.05
C LEU A 79 5.89 -23.26 6.66
N ALA A 80 5.75 -22.24 5.78
CA ALA A 80 6.85 -21.32 5.48
C ALA A 80 7.29 -20.55 6.73
N LEU A 81 6.34 -20.04 7.53
CA LEU A 81 6.63 -19.31 8.76
C LEU A 81 7.26 -20.22 9.82
N GLU A 82 6.73 -21.43 10.03
CA GLU A 82 7.27 -22.40 10.98
C GLU A 82 8.72 -22.79 10.63
N ALA A 83 9.01 -22.97 9.33
CA ALA A 83 10.36 -23.23 8.85
C ALA A 83 11.30 -22.07 9.17
N LEU A 84 10.89 -20.82 8.91
CA LEU A 84 11.68 -19.63 9.22
C LEU A 84 11.86 -19.42 10.74
N MET A 85 10.88 -19.79 11.56
CA MET A 85 11.01 -19.74 13.01
C MET A 85 12.01 -20.78 13.53
N ALA A 86 12.00 -21.99 12.97
CA ALA A 86 12.95 -23.04 13.32
C ALA A 86 14.38 -22.70 12.86
N ASN A 87 14.52 -22.09 11.68
CA ASN A 87 15.79 -21.62 11.15
C ASN A 87 15.63 -20.28 10.41
N PRO A 88 15.92 -19.15 11.07
CA PRO A 88 15.79 -17.81 10.47
C PRO A 88 16.76 -17.54 9.31
N LYS A 89 17.73 -18.42 9.08
CA LYS A 89 18.75 -18.30 8.03
C LYS A 89 18.48 -19.23 6.85
N ILE A 90 17.29 -19.84 6.77
CA ILE A 90 16.88 -20.62 5.60
C ILE A 90 17.09 -19.78 4.35
N LYS A 91 17.76 -20.38 3.37
CA LYS A 91 17.95 -19.78 2.05
C LYS A 91 16.96 -20.37 1.06
N ARG A 92 16.73 -19.64 -0.02
CA ARG A 92 16.00 -20.14 -1.18
C ARG A 92 16.63 -21.46 -1.67
N GLY A 93 15.80 -22.47 -1.89
CA GLY A 93 16.16 -23.84 -2.26
C GLY A 93 16.26 -24.82 -1.08
N GLU A 94 16.20 -24.35 0.18
CA GLU A 94 16.33 -25.21 1.36
C GLU A 94 14.97 -25.68 1.92
N ASN A 95 13.86 -25.03 1.55
CA ASN A 95 12.51 -25.42 1.99
C ASN A 95 11.47 -25.04 0.94
N GLN A 96 10.68 -26.02 0.50
CA GLN A 96 9.68 -25.83 -0.56
C GLN A 96 8.67 -24.72 -0.25
N TRP A 97 8.25 -24.55 1.01
CA TRP A 97 7.22 -23.57 1.38
C TRP A 97 7.79 -22.17 1.46
N VAL A 98 9.02 -22.03 1.95
CA VAL A 98 9.75 -20.77 1.91
C VAL A 98 10.02 -20.36 0.46
N ASP A 99 10.34 -21.32 -0.40
CA ASP A 99 10.54 -21.09 -1.83
C ASP A 99 9.27 -20.56 -2.51
N LYS A 100 8.08 -21.08 -2.16
CA LYS A 100 6.81 -20.52 -2.65
C LYS A 100 6.59 -19.06 -2.26
N ILE A 101 7.06 -18.64 -1.08
CA ILE A 101 7.00 -17.22 -0.68
C ILE A 101 7.99 -16.38 -1.49
N TYR A 102 9.18 -16.91 -1.78
CA TYR A 102 10.10 -16.24 -2.70
C TYR A 102 9.53 -16.13 -4.12
N ASP A 103 8.89 -17.19 -4.62
CA ASP A 103 8.25 -17.18 -5.93
C ASP A 103 7.11 -16.14 -5.98
N LEU A 104 6.29 -16.05 -4.92
CA LEU A 104 5.28 -14.99 -4.79
C LEU A 104 5.90 -13.59 -4.87
N MET A 105 7.02 -13.37 -4.18
CA MET A 105 7.69 -12.07 -4.20
C MET A 105 8.31 -11.77 -5.56
N ASP A 106 8.86 -12.77 -6.25
CA ASP A 106 9.36 -12.61 -7.61
C ASP A 106 8.22 -12.22 -8.58
N GLU A 107 7.05 -12.85 -8.46
CA GLU A 107 5.88 -12.49 -9.27
C GLU A 107 5.38 -11.06 -8.96
N VAL A 108 5.40 -10.65 -7.69
CA VAL A 108 5.11 -9.26 -7.30
C VAL A 108 6.08 -8.29 -7.97
N ASP A 109 7.38 -8.56 -7.90
CA ASP A 109 8.42 -7.70 -8.48
C ASP A 109 8.35 -7.64 -10.02
N ASN A 110 7.97 -8.74 -10.67
CA ASN A 110 7.88 -8.83 -12.13
C ASN A 110 6.57 -8.26 -12.69
N TYR A 111 5.45 -8.49 -12.00
CA TYR A 111 4.12 -8.17 -12.51
C TYR A 111 3.62 -6.79 -12.09
N ILE A 112 3.95 -6.33 -10.88
CA ILE A 112 3.52 -5.02 -10.40
C ILE A 112 4.55 -3.99 -10.86
N PRO A 113 4.23 -3.15 -11.86
CA PRO A 113 5.17 -2.16 -12.35
C PRO A 113 5.46 -1.17 -11.24
N ILE A 114 6.74 -0.82 -11.10
CA ILE A 114 7.14 0.27 -10.23
C ILE A 114 6.47 1.54 -10.78
N PRO A 115 5.59 2.20 -10.01
CA PRO A 115 4.88 3.37 -10.50
C PRO A 115 5.89 4.44 -10.90
N GLN A 116 5.71 5.01 -12.10
CA GLN A 116 6.53 6.12 -12.54
C GLN A 116 6.28 7.31 -11.61
N ARG A 117 7.30 7.65 -10.83
CA ARG A 117 7.25 8.78 -9.92
C ARG A 117 7.20 10.06 -10.75
N GLN A 118 6.11 10.80 -10.62
CA GLN A 118 5.94 12.09 -11.30
C GLN A 118 6.62 13.20 -10.50
N THR A 119 7.94 13.10 -10.32
CA THR A 119 8.73 14.04 -9.51
C THR A 119 8.82 15.44 -10.10
N ASP A 120 8.64 15.56 -11.42
CA ASP A 120 8.69 16.83 -12.14
C ASP A 120 7.38 17.63 -12.05
N LEU A 121 6.31 17.02 -11.52
CA LEU A 121 5.03 17.68 -11.36
C LEU A 121 4.99 18.54 -10.09
N PRO A 122 4.01 19.46 -9.99
CA PRO A 122 3.76 20.20 -8.77
C PRO A 122 3.50 19.26 -7.60
N PHE A 123 4.22 19.47 -6.50
CA PHE A 123 4.07 18.69 -5.27
C PHE A 123 2.62 18.59 -4.84
N LEU A 124 2.17 17.37 -4.55
CA LEU A 124 0.88 17.11 -3.95
C LEU A 124 1.02 15.98 -2.92
N LEU A 125 0.65 16.25 -1.67
CA LEU A 125 0.55 15.25 -0.62
C LEU A 125 -0.90 15.11 -0.17
N ALA A 126 -1.42 13.89 -0.17
CA ALA A 126 -2.70 13.55 0.44
C ALA A 126 -2.49 13.32 1.94
N ILE A 127 -3.13 14.15 2.78
CA ILE A 127 -2.97 14.06 4.23
C ILE A 127 -3.84 12.92 4.77
N GLU A 128 -3.22 11.97 5.45
CA GLU A 128 -3.89 10.84 6.12
C GLU A 128 -4.19 11.17 7.58
N ASP A 129 -3.22 11.74 8.31
CA ASP A 129 -3.38 12.08 9.73
C ASP A 129 -2.51 13.29 10.12
N VAL A 130 -2.83 13.90 11.27
CA VAL A 130 -2.15 15.08 11.80
C VAL A 130 -1.86 14.94 13.29
N PHE A 131 -0.59 15.05 13.65
CA PHE A 131 -0.09 14.95 15.02
C PHE A 131 0.45 16.29 15.52
N SER A 132 0.38 16.52 16.84
CA SER A 132 1.07 17.65 17.49
C SER A 132 2.15 17.11 18.42
N ILE A 133 3.42 17.31 18.05
CA ILE A 133 4.57 16.85 18.81
C ILE A 133 5.13 18.01 19.63
N THR A 134 5.15 17.83 20.96
CA THR A 134 5.70 18.83 21.89
C THR A 134 7.16 19.15 21.53
N GLY A 135 7.46 20.43 21.32
CA GLY A 135 8.81 20.91 20.96
C GLY A 135 9.16 20.83 19.47
N ARG A 136 8.37 20.15 18.63
CA ARG A 136 8.58 20.10 17.17
C ARG A 136 7.49 20.79 16.35
N GLY A 137 6.26 20.87 16.87
CA GLY A 137 5.13 21.51 16.18
C GLY A 137 4.13 20.50 15.64
N THR A 138 3.45 20.85 14.55
CA THR A 138 2.45 19.98 13.91
C THR A 138 3.09 19.15 12.81
N VAL A 139 2.70 17.89 12.72
CA VAL A 139 3.17 16.93 11.72
C VAL A 139 1.97 16.43 10.94
N ALA A 140 1.98 16.60 9.63
CA ALA A 140 1.01 16.00 8.73
C ALA A 140 1.65 14.75 8.11
N THR A 141 1.02 13.60 8.24
CA THR A 141 1.47 12.35 7.62
C THR A 141 0.61 12.01 6.43
N GLY A 142 1.22 11.43 5.41
CA GLY A 142 0.48 10.92 4.27
C GLY A 142 1.37 10.51 3.12
N ARG A 143 0.73 10.26 1.97
CA ARG A 143 1.40 9.83 0.77
C ARG A 143 1.62 11.00 -0.19
N VAL A 144 2.85 11.16 -0.68
CA VAL A 144 3.11 12.08 -1.79
C VAL A 144 2.56 11.42 -3.06
N GLU A 145 1.58 12.06 -3.68
CA GLU A 145 0.97 11.60 -4.92
C GLU A 145 1.83 11.98 -6.12
N ARG A 146 2.47 13.16 -6.07
CA ARG A 146 3.36 13.67 -7.13
C ARG A 146 4.27 14.79 -6.64
N GLY A 147 5.32 15.08 -7.40
CA GLY A 147 6.30 16.13 -7.14
C GLY A 147 7.23 15.82 -5.96
N THR A 148 8.07 16.80 -5.61
CA THR A 148 8.97 16.73 -4.46
C THR A 148 8.85 17.96 -3.57
N VAL A 149 9.17 17.79 -2.29
CA VAL A 149 9.19 18.86 -1.29
C VAL A 149 10.49 18.80 -0.51
N LYS A 150 11.06 19.96 -0.24
CA LYS A 150 12.29 20.15 0.51
C LYS A 150 12.02 21.00 1.74
N VAL A 151 12.88 20.86 2.74
CA VAL A 151 12.85 21.74 3.90
C VAL A 151 13.09 23.18 3.44
N GLY A 152 12.24 24.10 3.89
CA GLY A 152 12.22 25.50 3.47
C GLY A 152 11.21 25.83 2.36
N ASP A 153 10.62 24.84 1.70
CA ASP A 153 9.59 25.08 0.69
C ASP A 153 8.31 25.64 1.31
N THR A 154 7.65 26.55 0.58
CA THR A 154 6.31 27.04 0.92
C THR A 154 5.26 26.16 0.26
N VAL A 155 4.33 25.65 1.07
CA VAL A 155 3.21 24.79 0.66
C VAL A 155 1.88 25.39 1.11
N ASP A 156 0.85 25.18 0.31
CA ASP A 156 -0.53 25.54 0.58
C ASP A 156 -1.31 24.32 1.05
N ILE A 157 -1.98 24.45 2.18
CA ILE A 157 -2.92 23.46 2.68
C ILE A 157 -4.28 23.77 2.04
N VAL A 158 -4.78 22.84 1.24
CA VAL A 158 -6.00 22.98 0.44
C VAL A 158 -7.00 21.90 0.83
N GLY A 159 -8.26 22.28 1.07
CA GLY A 159 -9.35 21.35 1.37
C GLY A 159 -10.10 21.69 2.66
N LEU A 160 -11.39 21.32 2.72
CA LEU A 160 -12.35 21.53 3.81
C LEU A 160 -12.61 22.99 4.27
N GLY A 161 -11.66 23.91 4.13
CA GLY A 161 -11.77 25.33 4.49
C GLY A 161 -10.93 26.25 3.61
N GLU A 162 -10.62 27.45 4.10
CA GLU A 162 -9.80 28.43 3.38
C GLU A 162 -8.36 27.93 3.18
N THR A 163 -7.83 28.14 1.97
CA THR A 163 -6.46 27.78 1.63
C THR A 163 -5.47 28.63 2.44
N ARG A 164 -4.46 27.98 3.02
CA ARG A 164 -3.46 28.64 3.87
C ARG A 164 -2.06 28.19 3.52
N SER A 165 -1.18 29.15 3.28
CA SER A 165 0.25 28.91 3.06
C SER A 165 0.99 28.64 4.38
N THR A 166 1.98 27.79 4.31
CA THR A 166 2.88 27.44 5.41
C THR A 166 4.23 26.97 4.87
N THR A 167 5.23 26.86 5.73
CA THR A 167 6.59 26.49 5.34
C THR A 167 6.93 25.12 5.92
N VAL A 168 7.51 24.27 5.08
CA VAL A 168 8.00 22.96 5.48
C VAL A 168 9.27 23.12 6.30
N THR A 169 9.24 22.60 7.52
CA THR A 169 10.35 22.74 8.49
C THR A 169 11.13 21.45 8.72
N GLY A 170 10.61 20.32 8.23
CA GLY A 170 11.24 19.02 8.34
C GLY A 170 10.50 17.98 7.52
N VAL A 171 11.23 16.97 7.07
CA VAL A 171 10.77 15.84 6.27
C VAL A 171 11.36 14.57 6.88
N GLU A 172 10.51 13.63 7.28
CA GLU A 172 10.95 12.35 7.87
C GLU A 172 10.23 11.14 7.24
N MET A 173 10.94 10.02 7.13
CA MET A 173 10.36 8.70 6.81
C MET A 173 10.82 7.69 7.87
N PHE A 174 9.88 7.00 8.54
CA PHE A 174 10.15 5.97 9.55
C PHE A 174 11.26 6.33 10.57
N GLN A 175 11.13 7.49 11.24
CA GLN A 175 12.07 8.02 12.24
C GLN A 175 13.49 8.32 11.71
N LYS A 176 13.68 8.40 10.38
CA LYS A 176 14.90 8.89 9.75
C LYS A 176 14.64 10.26 9.12
N ILE A 177 15.56 11.19 9.36
CA ILE A 177 15.53 12.54 8.80
C ILE A 177 16.10 12.48 7.38
N LEU A 178 15.41 13.12 6.43
CA LEU A 178 15.77 13.15 5.01
C LEU A 178 15.73 14.59 4.48
N ASP A 179 16.65 14.93 3.58
CA ASP A 179 16.73 16.27 2.97
C ASP A 179 15.78 16.45 1.77
N GLU A 180 15.41 15.35 1.11
CA GLU A 180 14.50 15.27 -0.04
C GLU A 180 13.91 13.87 -0.11
N ASP A 181 12.59 13.74 -0.30
CA ASP A 181 11.94 12.43 -0.31
C ASP A 181 10.58 12.41 -1.03
N VAL A 182 10.06 11.21 -1.26
CA VAL A 182 8.85 10.86 -2.01
C VAL A 182 7.84 10.08 -1.14
N PHE A 183 8.17 9.70 0.10
CA PHE A 183 7.21 9.14 1.07
C PHE A 183 7.41 9.78 2.45
N ILE A 184 6.53 10.68 2.88
CA ILE A 184 6.93 11.65 3.92
C ILE A 184 5.89 11.85 5.03
N SER A 185 6.39 11.87 6.26
CA SER A 185 5.82 12.64 7.39
C SER A 185 6.36 14.08 7.34
N ILE A 186 5.50 15.07 7.06
CA ILE A 186 5.89 16.48 6.88
C ILE A 186 5.70 17.26 8.17
N PHE A 187 6.74 17.97 8.60
CA PHE A 187 6.69 18.87 9.74
C PHE A 187 6.36 20.29 9.29
N ILE A 188 5.30 20.84 9.87
CA ILE A 188 4.80 22.17 9.58
C ILE A 188 4.80 22.98 10.88
N GLN A 189 5.45 24.15 10.86
CA GLN A 189 5.30 25.11 11.95
C GLN A 189 3.98 25.86 11.79
N LYS A 190 2.93 25.44 12.52
CA LYS A 190 1.80 26.32 12.86
C LYS A 190 1.23 26.00 14.25
N THR A 191 0.57 27.00 14.82
CA THR A 191 0.05 27.03 16.19
C THR A 191 -1.10 26.03 16.40
N LYS A 192 -1.10 25.36 17.58
CA LYS A 192 -2.07 24.35 18.08
C LYS A 192 -3.56 24.65 17.83
N SER A 193 -3.94 25.90 17.63
CA SER A 193 -5.34 26.35 17.54
C SER A 193 -6.09 25.90 16.28
N PHE A 194 -5.40 25.63 15.17
CA PHE A 194 -6.05 25.34 13.88
C PHE A 194 -6.46 23.88 13.73
N TRP A 195 -5.60 22.96 14.17
CA TRP A 195 -5.77 21.53 13.93
C TRP A 195 -6.78 20.84 14.85
N ASN A 196 -7.02 21.42 16.02
CA ASN A 196 -8.06 20.95 16.95
C ASN A 196 -9.48 21.07 16.37
N GLN A 197 -9.70 21.86 15.31
CA GLN A 197 -11.01 21.93 14.62
C GLN A 197 -11.26 20.75 13.67
N PHE A 198 -10.21 20.06 13.22
CA PHE A 198 -10.35 18.98 12.25
C PHE A 198 -10.49 17.61 12.93
N GLN A 199 -9.86 17.39 14.10
CA GLN A 199 -9.90 16.13 14.88
C GLN A 199 -11.30 15.57 15.16
N THR A 200 -12.37 16.36 15.07
CA THR A 200 -13.75 15.94 15.36
C THR A 200 -14.60 15.61 14.13
N HIS A 201 -14.09 15.75 12.89
CA HIS A 201 -14.90 15.59 11.68
C HIS A 201 -14.54 14.31 10.88
N PRO A 202 -15.53 13.44 10.56
CA PRO A 202 -15.31 12.17 9.85
C PRO A 202 -14.96 12.29 8.35
N LEU A 203 -14.56 13.48 7.87
CA LEU A 203 -14.30 13.79 6.45
C LEU A 203 -12.84 14.15 6.16
N PHE A 204 -11.90 13.72 7.01
CA PHE A 204 -10.46 14.00 6.88
C PHE A 204 -9.84 13.62 5.53
N PHE A 205 -10.47 12.70 4.78
CA PHE A 205 -10.03 12.20 3.47
C PHE A 205 -9.96 13.24 2.31
N LYS A 206 -10.16 14.54 2.56
CA LYS A 206 -10.22 15.59 1.51
C LYS A 206 -9.29 16.78 1.73
N MET A 207 -8.11 16.57 2.31
CA MET A 207 -7.15 17.65 2.51
C MET A 207 -5.80 17.30 1.86
N PHE A 208 -5.28 18.26 1.10
CA PHE A 208 -4.08 18.11 0.29
C PHE A 208 -3.08 19.24 0.60
N MET A 209 -1.78 18.97 0.49
CA MET A 209 -0.75 20.01 0.45
C MET A 209 -0.19 20.17 -0.95
N ILE A 210 -0.07 21.40 -1.43
CA ILE A 210 0.44 21.72 -2.76
C ILE A 210 1.60 22.72 -2.63
N LYS A 211 2.73 22.50 -3.32
CA LYS A 211 3.84 23.48 -3.32
C LYS A 211 3.49 24.67 -4.22
N ASN A 212 3.75 25.88 -3.71
CA ASN A 212 3.55 27.09 -4.52
C ASN A 212 4.62 27.16 -5.61
N ILE A 213 4.18 27.17 -6.88
CA ILE A 213 5.04 27.44 -8.03
C ILE A 213 4.83 28.91 -8.37
N CYS A 214 5.70 29.77 -7.85
CA CYS A 214 5.90 31.13 -8.36
C CYS A 214 7.07 31.12 -9.34
#